data_AF-A0A842U7X9-F1
#
_entry.id   AF-A0A842U7X9-F1
#
_cell.length_a   1.000
_cell.length_b   1.000
_cell.length_c   1.000
_cell.angle_alpha   90.00
_cell.angle_beta   90.00
_cell.angle_gamma   90.00
#
_symmetry.space_group_name_H-M   'P 1'
#
loop_
_entity.id
_entity.type
_entity.pdbx_description
1 polymer ?
#
loop_
_entity_poly.entity_id
_entity_poly.type
_entity_poly.pdbx_seq_one_letter_code
_entity_poly.pdbx_strand_id
1 'polypeptide(L)'
;MISIQKPEDLISVSLYNIFSFRKTDSEFYDLVSNWNKKIVLYVKPFYELTIIFEDDSIKFQIGSTDKYHLKFIIELQTFLDLAYGRIGLVSAVASGKLKIKKKYKLGTLLRFYKIFFNSLDKVVSNPVNNYYELKTDSR
;
A
#
# COMPACT_ATOMS: atom_id res chain seq x y z
N MET A 1 -10.25 12.96 9.23
CA MET A 1 -9.66 11.65 9.63
C MET A 1 -9.95 10.67 8.52
N ILE A 2 -8.97 9.89 8.05
CA ILE A 2 -9.19 8.93 6.96
C ILE A 2 -9.99 7.73 7.48
N SER A 3 -11.03 7.33 6.73
CA SER A 3 -11.77 6.09 6.95
C SER A 3 -11.13 4.96 6.15
N ILE A 4 -10.87 3.80 6.77
CA ILE A 4 -10.29 2.64 6.09
C ILE A 4 -11.25 1.47 6.28
N GLN A 5 -11.71 0.88 5.18
CA GLN A 5 -12.61 -0.28 5.20
C GLN A 5 -11.94 -1.45 5.93
N LYS A 6 -12.69 -2.08 6.85
CA LYS A 6 -12.24 -3.30 7.51
C LYS A 6 -12.11 -4.41 6.45
N PRO A 7 -10.94 -5.06 6.33
CA PRO A 7 -10.67 -6.03 5.28
C PRO A 7 -11.13 -7.46 5.67
N GLU A 8 -11.26 -8.31 4.66
CA GLU A 8 -11.64 -9.73 4.81
C GLU A 8 -10.56 -10.71 4.33
N ASP A 9 -9.50 -10.21 3.67
CA ASP A 9 -8.43 -11.02 3.09
C ASP A 9 -7.04 -10.62 3.60
N LEU A 10 -6.08 -11.56 3.52
CA LEU A 10 -4.74 -11.42 4.07
C LEU A 10 -3.97 -10.18 3.56
N ILE A 11 -4.04 -9.90 2.25
CA ILE A 11 -3.31 -8.76 1.67
C ILE A 11 -3.96 -7.46 2.15
N SER A 12 -5.29 -7.37 2.11
CA SER A 12 -6.03 -6.21 2.59
C SER A 12 -5.86 -6.00 4.10
N VAL A 13 -5.77 -7.06 4.92
CA VAL A 13 -5.43 -6.98 6.36
C VAL A 13 -4.06 -6.34 6.56
N SER A 14 -3.07 -6.80 5.81
CA SER A 14 -1.71 -6.25 5.88
C SER A 14 -1.69 -4.75 5.51
N LEU A 15 -2.38 -4.37 4.43
CA LEU A 15 -2.51 -2.98 4.01
C LEU A 15 -3.29 -2.12 5.00
N TYR A 16 -4.38 -2.66 5.55
CA TYR A 16 -5.16 -2.00 6.60
C TYR A 16 -4.28 -1.68 7.80
N ASN A 17 -3.45 -2.62 8.25
CA ASN A 17 -2.54 -2.42 9.37
C ASN A 17 -1.49 -1.35 9.04
N ILE A 18 -0.90 -1.39 7.85
CA ILE A 18 0.09 -0.40 7.38
C ILE A 18 -0.50 1.01 7.31
N PHE A 19 -1.70 1.16 6.75
CA PHE A 19 -2.33 2.48 6.59
C PHE A 19 -2.94 3.01 7.88
N SER A 20 -3.51 2.12 8.72
CA SER A 20 -4.14 2.50 9.98
C SER A 20 -3.15 3.12 10.97
N PHE A 21 -1.88 2.73 10.91
CA PHE A 21 -0.83 3.33 11.72
C PHE A 21 -0.72 4.85 11.52
N ARG A 22 -1.01 5.33 10.30
CA ARG A 22 -0.89 6.74 9.92
C ARG A 22 -2.22 7.47 9.84
N LYS A 23 -3.32 6.88 10.32
CA LYS A 23 -4.66 7.48 10.17
C LYS A 23 -4.80 8.88 10.81
N THR A 24 -3.93 9.21 11.77
CA THR A 24 -3.87 10.51 12.47
C THR A 24 -2.68 11.38 12.03
N ASP A 25 -1.84 10.92 11.09
CA ASP A 25 -0.71 11.66 10.54
C ASP A 25 -1.24 12.67 9.50
N SER A 26 -0.99 13.97 9.70
CA SER A 26 -1.45 15.03 8.79
C SER A 26 -0.85 14.89 7.40
N GLU A 27 0.42 14.48 7.28
CA GLU A 27 1.05 14.25 5.99
C GLU A 27 0.34 13.11 5.24
N PHE A 28 -0.08 12.07 5.96
CA PHE A 28 -0.82 10.97 5.37
C PHE A 28 -2.22 11.39 4.91
N TYR A 29 -2.90 12.21 5.71
CA TYR A 29 -4.20 12.79 5.33
C TYR A 29 -4.09 13.58 4.03
N ASP A 30 -3.08 14.44 3.88
CA ASP A 30 -2.88 15.26 2.66
C ASP A 30 -2.56 14.45 1.41
N LEU A 31 -1.95 13.27 1.58
CA LEU A 31 -1.65 12.36 0.48
C LEU A 31 -2.89 11.61 0.00
N VAL A 32 -3.79 11.26 0.92
CA VAL A 32 -4.96 10.40 0.66
C VAL A 32 -6.21 11.21 0.33
N SER A 33 -6.45 12.30 1.05
CA SER A 33 -7.67 13.10 0.95
C SER A 33 -7.91 13.60 -0.47
N ASN A 34 -9.14 13.39 -0.94
CA ASN A 34 -9.63 13.82 -2.25
C ASN A 34 -8.77 13.34 -3.44
N TRP A 35 -7.95 12.31 -3.25
CA TRP A 35 -7.03 11.87 -4.31
C TRP A 35 -7.75 11.13 -5.43
N ASN A 36 -8.83 10.40 -5.10
CA ASN A 36 -9.75 9.80 -6.06
C ASN A 36 -9.02 8.93 -7.11
N LYS A 37 -8.28 7.92 -6.62
CA LYS A 37 -7.48 6.99 -7.44
C LYS A 37 -7.74 5.53 -7.09
N LYS A 38 -7.52 4.69 -8.10
CA LYS A 38 -7.61 3.22 -8.00
C LYS A 38 -6.24 2.63 -8.33
N ILE A 39 -5.66 1.91 -7.39
CA ILE A 39 -4.34 1.31 -7.53
C ILE A 39 -4.50 -0.20 -7.45
N VAL A 40 -4.02 -0.92 -8.46
CA VAL A 40 -4.03 -2.39 -8.46
C VAL A 40 -2.67 -2.87 -7.95
N LEU A 41 -2.67 -3.70 -6.92
CA LEU A 41 -1.50 -4.39 -6.41
C LEU A 41 -1.66 -5.88 -6.71
N TYR A 42 -0.72 -6.45 -7.45
CA TYR A 42 -0.64 -7.89 -7.68
C TYR A 42 0.63 -8.43 -7.04
N VAL A 43 0.47 -9.18 -5.96
CA VAL A 43 1.55 -9.90 -5.29
C VAL A 43 1.54 -11.35 -5.76
N LYS A 44 2.50 -11.76 -6.59
CA LYS A 44 2.60 -13.14 -7.07
C LYS A 44 3.09 -14.08 -5.95
N PRO A 45 2.56 -15.32 -5.87
CA PRO A 45 1.59 -15.94 -6.76
C PRO A 45 0.11 -15.82 -6.31
N PHE A 46 -0.22 -14.87 -5.44
CA PHE A 46 -1.57 -14.71 -4.88
C PHE A 46 -2.55 -14.08 -5.90
N TYR A 47 -3.39 -13.16 -5.44
CA TYR A 47 -4.40 -12.48 -6.24
C TYR A 47 -4.06 -11.00 -6.46
N GLU A 48 -4.77 -10.41 -7.41
CA GLU A 48 -4.77 -8.96 -7.59
C GLU A 48 -5.70 -8.33 -6.57
N LEU A 49 -5.31 -7.19 -6.03
CA LEU A 49 -6.09 -6.40 -5.09
C LEU A 49 -6.19 -4.97 -5.63
N THR A 50 -7.40 -4.44 -5.71
CA THR A 50 -7.64 -3.03 -6.02
C THR A 50 -7.80 -2.24 -4.73
N ILE A 51 -6.91 -1.27 -4.54
CA ILE A 51 -6.97 -0.25 -3.48
C ILE A 51 -7.66 0.97 -4.06
N ILE A 52 -8.80 1.36 -3.49
CA ILE A 52 -9.63 2.47 -3.95
C ILE A 52 -9.50 3.61 -2.93
N PHE A 53 -8.88 4.70 -3.36
CA PHE A 53 -8.84 5.97 -2.65
C PHE A 53 -9.99 6.82 -3.19
N GLU A 54 -10.94 7.16 -2.35
CA GLU A 54 -12.15 7.91 -2.71
C GLU A 54 -12.49 8.87 -1.58
N ASP A 55 -12.49 10.17 -1.87
CA ASP A 55 -12.61 11.26 -0.91
C ASP A 55 -11.62 11.09 0.26
N ASP A 56 -12.11 10.94 1.48
CA ASP A 56 -11.32 10.68 2.69
C ASP A 56 -11.34 9.19 3.10
N SER A 57 -11.56 8.28 2.14
CA SER A 57 -11.69 6.84 2.39
C SER A 57 -10.74 5.96 1.58
N ILE A 58 -10.33 4.85 2.18
CA ILE A 58 -9.58 3.77 1.54
C ILE A 58 -10.43 2.50 1.61
N LYS A 59 -10.71 1.91 0.45
CA LYS A 59 -11.47 0.66 0.29
C LYS A 59 -10.62 -0.39 -0.41
N PHE A 60 -10.91 -1.66 -0.16
CA PHE A 60 -10.21 -2.79 -0.75
C PHE A 60 -11.18 -3.67 -1.54
N GLN A 61 -10.78 -4.08 -2.74
CA GLN A 61 -11.58 -4.95 -3.60
C GLN A 61 -10.68 -6.03 -4.19
N ILE A 62 -10.98 -7.30 -3.92
CA ILE A 62 -10.29 -8.44 -4.53
C ILE A 62 -10.54 -8.43 -6.05
N GLY A 63 -9.48 -8.68 -6.81
CA GLY A 63 -9.46 -8.61 -8.27
C GLY A 63 -8.92 -7.27 -8.78
N SER A 64 -8.84 -7.16 -10.12
CA SER A 64 -8.50 -5.91 -10.78
C SER A 64 -9.71 -5.20 -11.38
N THR A 65 -9.52 -3.91 -11.64
CA THR A 65 -10.46 -3.07 -12.37
C THR A 65 -9.78 -2.48 -13.59
N ASP A 66 -10.43 -2.47 -14.75
CA ASP A 66 -9.86 -1.84 -15.96
C ASP A 66 -9.67 -0.32 -15.82
N LYS A 67 -10.32 0.30 -14.84
CA LYS A 67 -10.23 1.74 -14.54
C LYS A 67 -9.09 2.07 -13.56
N TYR A 68 -8.07 1.21 -13.45
CA TYR A 68 -6.92 1.46 -12.60
C TYR A 68 -6.11 2.67 -13.08
N HIS A 69 -5.51 3.39 -12.13
CA HIS A 69 -4.61 4.50 -12.40
C HIS A 69 -3.15 4.05 -12.42
N LEU A 70 -2.85 3.03 -11.62
CA LEU A 70 -1.53 2.43 -11.47
C LEU A 70 -1.71 0.96 -11.14
N LYS A 71 -0.87 0.09 -11.70
CA LYS A 71 -0.83 -1.34 -11.38
C LYS A 71 0.60 -1.78 -11.06
N PHE A 72 0.80 -2.27 -9.85
CA PHE A 72 2.06 -2.88 -9.41
C PHE A 72 1.93 -4.40 -9.53
N ILE A 73 2.94 -5.02 -10.13
CA ILE A 73 3.07 -6.47 -10.18
C ILE A 73 4.42 -6.79 -9.56
N ILE A 74 4.40 -7.52 -8.45
CA ILE A 74 5.57 -7.79 -7.63
C ILE A 74 5.54 -9.24 -7.16
N GLU A 75 6.69 -9.87 -7.04
CA GLU A 75 6.80 -11.17 -6.38
C GLU A 75 6.82 -11.00 -4.87
N LEU A 76 6.23 -11.93 -4.11
CA LEU A 76 6.21 -11.88 -2.64
C LEU A 76 7.62 -11.64 -2.06
N GLN A 77 8.64 -12.34 -2.56
CA GLN A 77 10.01 -12.16 -2.08
C GLN A 77 10.50 -10.72 -2.28
N THR A 78 10.25 -10.14 -3.45
CA THR A 78 10.63 -8.75 -3.74
C THR A 78 9.85 -7.76 -2.88
N PHE A 79 8.58 -8.05 -2.61
CA PHE A 79 7.75 -7.23 -1.72
C PHE A 79 8.33 -7.20 -0.30
N LEU A 80 8.72 -8.36 0.23
CA LEU A 80 9.40 -8.47 1.53
C LEU A 80 10.76 -7.76 1.51
N ASP A 81 11.56 -7.95 0.45
CA ASP A 81 12.86 -7.30 0.34
C ASP A 81 12.75 -5.77 0.28
N LEU A 82 11.70 -5.23 -0.37
CA LEU A 82 11.39 -3.79 -0.33
C LEU A 82 10.97 -3.36 1.08
N ALA A 83 10.13 -4.15 1.77
CA ALA A 83 9.69 -3.84 3.13
C ALA A 83 10.84 -3.78 4.13
N TYR A 84 11.79 -4.70 4.02
CA TYR A 84 12.96 -4.73 4.88
C TYR A 84 14.11 -3.82 4.41
N GLY A 85 13.89 -3.00 3.38
CA GLY A 85 14.90 -2.09 2.84
C GLY A 85 16.12 -2.79 2.20
N ARG A 86 16.02 -4.10 1.91
CA ARG A 86 17.09 -4.90 1.29
C ARG A 86 17.30 -4.57 -0.18
N ILE A 87 16.24 -4.10 -0.85
CA ILE A 87 16.29 -3.58 -2.21
C ILE A 87 15.56 -2.24 -2.25
N GLY A 88 16.05 -1.28 -3.03
CA GLY A 88 15.34 -0.04 -3.30
C GLY A 88 14.31 -0.19 -4.42
N LEU A 89 13.24 0.61 -4.41
CA LEU A 89 12.19 0.57 -5.45
C LEU A 89 12.76 0.75 -6.87
N VAL A 90 13.68 1.71 -7.05
CA VAL A 90 14.31 1.95 -8.37
C VAL A 90 15.06 0.72 -8.84
N SER A 91 15.79 0.06 -7.94
CA SER A 91 16.51 -1.18 -8.23
C SER A 91 15.56 -2.34 -8.54
N ALA A 92 14.44 -2.47 -7.80
CA ALA A 92 13.42 -3.48 -8.06
C ALA A 92 12.75 -3.29 -9.44
N VAL A 93 12.51 -2.04 -9.86
CA VAL A 93 12.00 -1.73 -11.19
C VAL A 93 13.05 -2.02 -12.26
N ALA A 94 14.28 -1.55 -12.08
CA ALA A 94 15.37 -1.73 -13.05
C ALA A 94 15.73 -3.20 -13.27
N SER A 95 15.68 -4.02 -12.22
CA SER A 95 15.90 -5.47 -12.28
C SER A 95 14.69 -6.27 -12.79
N GLY A 96 13.58 -5.62 -13.10
CA GLY A 96 12.34 -6.26 -13.58
C GLY A 96 11.56 -7.05 -12.51
N LYS A 97 12.04 -7.06 -11.26
CA LYS A 97 11.41 -7.69 -10.09
C LYS A 97 10.10 -6.99 -9.66
N LEU A 98 9.99 -5.69 -9.96
CA LEU A 98 8.78 -4.91 -9.83
C LEU A 98 8.36 -4.35 -11.20
N LYS A 99 7.17 -4.74 -11.67
CA LYS A 99 6.60 -4.17 -12.90
C LYS A 99 5.52 -3.16 -12.54
N ILE A 100 5.63 -1.96 -13.10
CA ILE A 100 4.67 -0.89 -12.90
C ILE A 100 3.98 -0.60 -14.23
N LYS A 101 2.71 -1.00 -14.36
CA LYS A 101 1.85 -0.62 -15.48
C LYS A 101 1.12 0.68 -15.14
N LYS A 102 1.37 1.74 -15.90
CA LYS A 102 0.78 3.07 -15.67
C LYS A 102 -0.26 3.37 -16.73
N LYS A 103 -1.44 3.83 -16.31
CA LYS A 103 -2.37 4.53 -17.21
C LYS A 103 -2.24 6.06 -17.11
N TYR A 104 -1.59 6.60 -16.05
CA TYR A 104 -1.51 8.05 -15.78
C TYR A 104 -0.11 8.54 -15.31
N LYS A 105 0.02 9.87 -15.10
CA LYS A 105 1.24 10.69 -14.87
C LYS A 105 2.12 10.26 -13.69
N LEU A 106 3.43 10.57 -13.77
CA LEU A 106 4.48 10.31 -12.76
C LEU A 106 4.10 10.71 -11.32
N GLY A 107 3.32 11.79 -11.14
CA GLY A 107 2.85 12.25 -9.84
C GLY A 107 2.00 11.21 -9.09
N THR A 108 1.18 10.42 -9.79
CA THR A 108 0.39 9.34 -9.17
C THR A 108 1.29 8.27 -8.57
N LEU A 109 2.38 7.92 -9.27
CA LEU A 109 3.36 6.96 -8.77
C LEU A 109 4.06 7.52 -7.52
N LEU A 110 4.55 8.75 -7.57
CA LEU A 110 5.26 9.36 -6.44
C LEU A 110 4.36 9.52 -5.21
N ARG A 111 3.10 9.93 -5.41
CA ARG A 111 2.12 10.03 -4.32
C ARG A 111 1.82 8.64 -3.73
N PHE A 112 1.56 7.64 -4.57
CA PHE A 112 1.37 6.27 -4.07
C PHE A 112 2.60 5.74 -3.34
N TYR A 113 3.80 6.06 -3.83
CA TYR A 113 5.05 5.67 -3.19
C TYR A 113 5.12 6.21 -1.76
N LYS A 114 4.82 7.50 -1.57
CA LYS A 114 4.76 8.14 -0.24
C LYS A 114 3.65 7.58 0.66
N ILE A 115 2.51 7.17 0.07
CA ILE A 115 1.42 6.53 0.82
C ILE A 115 1.83 5.14 1.28
N PHE A 116 2.47 4.36 0.41
CA PHE A 116 2.70 2.94 0.65
C PHE A 116 4.04 2.67 1.33
N PHE A 117 5.15 3.06 0.71
CA PHE A 117 6.49 2.71 1.19
C PHE A 117 6.89 3.51 2.43
N ASN A 118 6.59 4.81 2.51
CA ASN A 118 6.87 5.55 3.75
C ASN A 118 6.06 4.99 4.93
N SER A 119 4.87 4.44 4.68
CA SER A 119 4.07 3.79 5.73
C SER A 119 4.68 2.47 6.15
N LEU A 120 5.17 1.69 5.19
CA LEU A 120 5.90 0.45 5.41
C LEU A 120 7.18 0.69 6.22
N ASP A 121 8.00 1.67 5.85
CA ASP A 121 9.23 2.05 6.56
C ASP A 121 8.93 2.43 8.01
N LYS A 122 7.87 3.24 8.24
CA LYS A 122 7.43 3.59 9.59
C LYS A 122 7.01 2.34 10.39
N VAL A 123 6.28 1.41 9.79
CA VAL A 123 5.90 0.15 10.47
C VAL A 123 7.13 -0.69 10.82
N VAL A 124 8.06 -0.86 9.88
CA VAL A 124 9.28 -1.67 10.07
C VAL A 124 10.24 -1.06 11.10
N SER A 125 10.26 0.27 11.25
CA SER A 125 11.10 0.93 12.25
C SER A 125 10.69 0.66 13.71
N ASN A 126 9.43 0.29 13.97
CA ASN A 126 8.95 -0.08 15.30
C ASN A 126 7.77 -1.05 15.21
N PRO A 127 8.03 -2.32 14.84
CA PRO A 127 6.98 -3.25 14.44
C PRO A 127 6.00 -3.59 15.59
N VAL A 128 6.48 -3.63 16.83
CA VAL A 128 5.66 -3.93 18.02
C VAL A 128 4.62 -2.84 18.30
N ASN A 129 4.98 -1.57 18.10
CA ASN A 129 4.05 -0.45 18.38
C ASN A 129 3.21 -0.05 17.16
N ASN A 130 3.66 -0.41 15.95
CA ASN A 130 3.14 0.14 14.71
C ASN A 130 2.32 -0.87 13.89
N TYR A 131 2.35 -2.16 14.22
CA TYR A 131 1.45 -3.16 13.64
C TYR A 131 0.21 -3.32 14.53
N TYR A 132 -0.97 -2.96 14.01
CA TYR A 132 -2.21 -2.83 14.79
C TYR A 132 -2.61 -4.11 15.55
N GLU A 133 -2.37 -5.30 14.98
CA GLU A 133 -2.69 -6.59 15.63
C GLU A 133 -1.74 -6.95 16.79
N LEU A 134 -0.49 -6.46 16.80
CA LEU A 134 0.44 -6.70 17.92
C LEU A 134 0.08 -5.86 19.16
N LYS A 135 -0.70 -4.80 18.99
CA LYS A 135 -1.16 -3.95 20.10
C LYS A 135 -2.35 -4.56 20.85
N THR A 136 -3.01 -5.56 20.28
CA THR A 136 -4.21 -6.20 20.87
C THR A 136 -3.89 -7.32 21.86
N ASP A 137 -2.67 -7.85 21.90
CA ASP A 137 -2.25 -8.93 22.82
C ASP A 137 -1.71 -8.44 24.18
N SER A 138 -1.95 -7.18 24.55
CA SER A 138 -1.51 -6.62 25.85
C SER A 138 -2.65 -6.42 26.87
N ARG A 139 -3.75 -7.17 26.77
CA ARG A 139 -4.85 -7.12 27.73
C ARG A 139 -5.22 -8.49 28.27
#